data_AF-A0A1X0Q5Z4-F1
#
_entry.id   AF-A0A1X0Q5Z4-F1
#
_cell.length_a   1.000
_cell.length_b   1.000
_cell.length_c   1.000
_cell.angle_alpha   90.00
_cell.angle_beta   90.00
_cell.angle_gamma   90.00
#
_symmetry.space_group_name_H-M   'P 1'
#
loop_
_entity.id
_entity.type
_entity.pdbx_description
1 polymer ?
#
loop_
_entity_poly.entity_id
_entity_poly.type
_entity_poly.pdbx_seq_one_letter_code
_entity_poly.pdbx_strand_id
1 'polypeptide(L)'
;MNHWYARVLEPLLRGPVVELVEFLRTKGVLKRYVQCVSCNQDIVTRPYSRNRDGLAFRCFTTSCINYKKYFSIRTKSLLSNLNVPLSSILKCVLNG
;
A
#
# COMPACT_ATOMS: atom_id res chain seq x y z
N MET A 1 -9.71 3.40 27.08
CA MET A 1 -9.31 3.11 25.68
C MET A 1 -10.60 3.11 24.85
N ASN A 2 -10.77 4.04 23.92
CA ASN A 2 -12.05 4.22 23.22
C ASN A 2 -12.42 2.94 22.46
N HIS A 3 -13.68 2.49 22.54
CA HIS A 3 -14.17 1.24 21.95
C HIS A 3 -13.81 1.07 20.45
N TRP A 4 -13.69 2.18 19.72
CA TRP A 4 -13.20 2.24 18.35
C TRP A 4 -11.73 1.75 18.19
N TYR A 5 -10.84 2.13 19.11
CA TYR A 5 -9.43 1.74 19.07
C TYR A 5 -9.28 0.22 19.12
N ALA A 6 -9.97 -0.41 20.07
CA ALA A 6 -9.91 -1.85 20.28
C ALA A 6 -10.54 -2.65 19.12
N ARG A 7 -11.61 -2.13 18.50
CA ARG A 7 -12.33 -2.86 17.44
C ARG A 7 -11.76 -2.70 16.04
N VAL A 8 -11.09 -1.59 15.75
CA VAL A 8 -10.65 -1.25 14.39
C VAL A 8 -9.14 -1.03 14.30
N LEU A 9 -8.57 -0.25 15.22
CA LEU A 9 -7.15 0.13 15.14
C LEU A 9 -6.22 -1.02 15.51
N GLU A 10 -6.52 -1.70 16.63
CA GLU A 10 -5.67 -2.77 17.14
C GLU A 10 -5.56 -3.94 16.15
N PRO A 11 -6.65 -4.45 15.53
CA PRO A 11 -6.54 -5.50 14.52
C PRO A 11 -5.71 -5.08 13.31
N LEU A 12 -5.85 -3.84 12.82
CA LEU A 12 -5.07 -3.35 11.68
C LEU A 12 -3.58 -3.13 12.00
N LEU A 13 -3.25 -2.78 13.24
CA LEU A 13 -1.87 -2.57 13.68
C LEU A 13 -1.12 -3.86 13.99
N ARG A 14 -1.83 -4.89 14.47
CA ARG A 14 -1.25 -6.18 14.88
C ARG A 14 -1.47 -7.29 13.85
N GLY A 15 -2.42 -7.11 12.95
CA GLY A 15 -2.80 -8.08 11.93
C GLY A 15 -1.91 -8.06 10.69
N PRO A 16 -2.32 -8.80 9.65
CA PRO A 16 -1.59 -8.88 8.39
C PRO A 16 -1.46 -7.52 7.71
N VAL A 17 -0.27 -7.23 7.16
CA VAL A 17 -0.01 -5.96 6.45
C VAL A 17 -0.96 -5.70 5.27
N VAL A 18 -1.51 -6.77 4.68
CA VAL A 18 -2.48 -6.65 3.59
C VAL A 18 -3.76 -5.95 4.05
N GLU A 19 -4.23 -6.22 5.26
CA GLU A 19 -5.44 -5.60 5.82
C GLU A 19 -5.20 -4.10 6.07
N LEU A 20 -4.02 -3.74 6.59
CA LEU A 20 -3.62 -2.35 6.75
C LEU A 20 -3.58 -1.62 5.40
N VAL A 21 -3.00 -2.23 4.36
CA VAL A 21 -2.95 -1.64 3.02
C VAL A 21 -4.34 -1.49 2.41
N GLU A 22 -5.21 -2.51 2.55
CA GLU A 22 -6.58 -2.45 2.07
C GLU A 22 -7.39 -1.36 2.78
N PHE A 23 -7.24 -1.21 4.10
CA PHE A 23 -7.85 -0.12 4.84
C PHE A 23 -7.37 1.26 4.35
N LEU A 24 -6.06 1.43 4.13
CA LEU A 24 -5.54 2.70 3.60
C LEU A 24 -6.04 2.98 2.18
N ARG A 25 -6.35 1.95 1.38
CA ARG A 25 -7.00 2.10 0.07
C ARG A 25 -8.46 2.53 0.18
N THR A 26 -9.24 1.96 1.11
CA THR A 26 -10.63 2.38 1.32
C THR A 26 -10.72 3.81 1.84
N LYS A 27 -9.70 4.30 2.55
CA LYS A 27 -9.55 5.71 2.93
C LYS A 27 -8.96 6.61 1.85
N GLY A 28 -8.62 6.07 0.67
CA GLY A 28 -8.06 6.85 -0.45
C GLY A 28 -6.61 7.31 -0.25
N VAL A 29 -5.96 6.90 0.84
CA VAL A 29 -4.57 7.24 1.16
C VAL A 29 -3.59 6.52 0.24
N LEU A 30 -3.88 5.27 -0.11
CA LEU A 30 -3.16 4.46 -1.10
C LEU A 30 -4.03 4.22 -2.34
N LYS A 31 -3.40 4.10 -3.51
CA LYS A 31 -4.10 3.69 -4.73
C LYS A 31 -4.29 2.17 -4.74
N ARG A 32 -5.44 1.74 -5.25
CA ARG A 32 -5.74 0.32 -5.52
C ARG A 32 -5.28 -0.09 -6.91
N TYR A 33 -5.58 0.76 -7.90
CA TYR A 33 -5.26 0.55 -9.30
C TYR A 33 -4.25 1.59 -9.76
N VAL A 34 -3.16 1.11 -10.36
CA VAL A 34 -2.09 1.92 -10.92
C VAL A 34 -1.72 1.27 -12.25
N GLN A 35 -1.43 2.08 -13.26
CA GLN A 35 -0.93 1.63 -14.55
C GLN A 35 0.60 1.74 -14.60
N CYS A 36 1.24 0.80 -15.30
CA CYS A 36 2.67 0.85 -15.57
C CYS A 36 2.96 2.04 -16.51
N VAL A 37 3.92 2.88 -16.13
CA VAL A 37 4.33 4.05 -16.93
C VAL A 37 4.87 3.72 -18.33
N SER A 38 5.28 2.47 -18.57
CA SER A 38 5.88 2.07 -19.86
C SER A 38 4.95 1.31 -20.79
N CYS A 39 3.93 0.61 -20.28
CA CYS A 39 3.00 -0.16 -21.12
C CYS A 39 1.53 0.20 -20.91
N ASN A 40 1.22 1.12 -19.99
CA ASN A 40 -0.14 1.54 -19.61
C ASN A 40 -1.07 0.41 -19.15
N GLN A 41 -0.55 -0.79 -18.92
CA GLN A 41 -1.30 -1.90 -18.34
C GLN A 41 -1.31 -1.81 -16.81
N ASP A 42 -2.38 -2.31 -16.20
CA ASP A 42 -2.51 -2.35 -14.75
C ASP A 42 -1.39 -3.19 -14.11
N ILE A 43 -0.79 -2.64 -13.05
CA ILE A 43 0.20 -3.35 -12.24
C ILE A 43 -0.47 -3.95 -11.01
N VAL A 44 -0.06 -5.16 -10.66
CA VAL A 44 -0.74 -5.98 -9.65
C VAL A 44 -0.01 -5.91 -8.31
N THR A 45 -0.75 -5.84 -7.21
CA THR A 45 -0.18 -5.91 -5.86
C THR A 45 0.34 -7.32 -5.59
N ARG A 46 1.58 -7.43 -5.12
CA ARG A 46 2.21 -8.70 -4.74
C ARG A 46 3.02 -8.54 -3.44
N PRO A 47 3.15 -9.62 -2.65
CA PRO A 47 4.10 -9.66 -1.54
C PRO A 47 5.52 -9.30 -1.99
N TYR A 48 6.19 -8.46 -1.22
CA TYR A 48 7.56 -8.06 -1.47
C TYR A 48 8.29 -7.74 -0.16
N SER A 49 9.05 -8.70 0.35
CA SER A 49 9.73 -8.60 1.65
C SER A 49 10.93 -7.64 1.68
N ARG A 50 11.44 -7.23 0.51
CA ARG A 50 12.60 -6.31 0.42
C ARG A 50 12.21 -4.84 0.57
N ASN A 51 10.93 -4.52 0.72
CA ASN A 51 10.50 -3.19 1.11
C ASN A 51 9.86 -3.21 2.51
N ARG A 52 9.74 -2.03 3.11
CA ARG A 52 9.14 -1.88 4.45
C ARG A 52 7.62 -2.07 4.50
N ASP A 53 6.96 -2.04 3.35
CA ASP A 53 5.51 -2.13 3.26
C ASP A 53 5.04 -3.58 3.13
N GLY A 54 5.97 -4.53 2.94
CA GLY A 54 5.69 -5.95 2.72
C GLY A 54 4.97 -6.25 1.39
N LEU A 55 4.61 -5.22 0.64
CA LEU A 55 3.80 -5.27 -0.57
C LEU A 55 4.34 -4.26 -1.59
N ALA A 56 4.27 -4.63 -2.85
CA ALA A 56 4.67 -3.79 -3.97
C ALA A 56 3.74 -4.03 -5.16
N PHE A 57 3.68 -3.08 -6.09
CA PHE A 57 3.09 -3.35 -7.39
C PHE A 57 4.10 -4.04 -8.30
N ARG A 58 3.62 -4.90 -9.20
CA ARG A 58 4.44 -5.62 -10.17
C ARG A 58 3.78 -5.65 -11.54
N CYS A 59 4.55 -5.34 -12.57
CA CYS A 59 4.10 -5.45 -13.95
C CYS A 59 4.24 -6.90 -14.45
N PHE A 60 3.20 -7.42 -15.10
CA PHE A 60 3.16 -8.77 -15.67
C PHE A 60 3.03 -8.78 -17.20
N THR A 61 3.03 -7.62 -17.85
CA THR A 61 3.05 -7.52 -19.32
C THR A 61 4.42 -7.95 -19.84
N THR A 62 4.47 -9.09 -20.53
CA THR A 62 5.72 -9.72 -21.00
C THR A 62 6.50 -8.88 -22.00
N SER A 63 5.81 -8.10 -22.84
CA SER A 63 6.41 -7.17 -23.80
C SER A 63 6.91 -5.85 -23.20
N CYS A 64 6.66 -5.61 -21.90
CA CYS A 64 7.03 -4.35 -21.26
C CYS A 64 8.48 -4.37 -20.76
N ILE A 65 9.21 -3.27 -20.96
CA ILE A 65 10.55 -3.05 -20.38
C ILE A 65 10.58 -3.13 -18.84
N ASN A 66 9.41 -2.99 -18.20
CA ASN A 66 9.25 -3.11 -16.76
C ASN A 66 8.67 -4.47 -16.32
N TYR A 67 8.62 -5.47 -17.22
CA TYR A 67 8.16 -6.81 -16.87
C TYR A 67 8.86 -7.32 -15.61
N LYS A 68 8.05 -7.84 -14.67
CA LYS A 68 8.48 -8.35 -13.35
C LYS A 68 9.16 -7.33 -12.42
N LYS A 69 9.35 -6.06 -12.82
CA LYS A 69 9.86 -5.01 -11.92
C LYS A 69 8.84 -4.67 -10.84
N TYR A 70 9.36 -4.36 -9.66
CA TYR A 70 8.59 -3.95 -8.49
C TYR A 70 8.53 -2.43 -8.39
N PHE A 71 7.38 -1.91 -8.00
CA PHE A 71 7.12 -0.50 -7.74
C PHE A 71 6.53 -0.34 -6.35
N SER A 72 6.80 0.79 -5.69
CA SER A 72 6.26 1.06 -4.36
C SER A 72 4.74 1.02 -4.37
N ILE A 73 4.12 0.44 -3.33
CA ILE A 73 2.66 0.47 -3.17
C ILE A 73 2.14 1.90 -2.94
N ARG A 74 3.05 2.82 -2.58
CA ARG A 74 2.81 4.25 -2.36
C ARG A 74 2.82 5.06 -3.66
N THR A 75 3.18 4.46 -4.79
CA THR A 75 3.23 5.14 -6.08
C THR A 75 1.87 5.76 -6.44
N LYS A 76 1.88 7.00 -6.96
CA LYS A 76 0.68 7.78 -7.35
C LYS A 76 -0.31 8.03 -6.19
N SER A 77 0.20 8.04 -4.95
CA SER A 77 -0.57 8.35 -3.75
C SER A 77 0.07 9.51 -2.98
N LEU A 78 -0.64 10.04 -1.98
CA LEU A 78 -0.11 11.08 -1.08
C LEU A 78 1.14 10.61 -0.31
N LEU A 79 1.37 9.29 -0.24
CA LEU A 79 2.47 8.70 0.49
C LEU A 79 3.73 8.48 -0.36
N SER A 80 3.75 8.87 -1.64
CA SER A 80 4.82 8.48 -2.58
C SER A 80 6.22 8.88 -2.12
N ASN A 81 6.32 9.98 -1.37
CA ASN A 81 7.59 10.54 -0.90
C ASN A 81 7.77 10.38 0.62
N LEU A 82 6.82 9.73 1.31
CA LEU A 82 6.87 9.57 2.76
C LEU A 82 7.63 8.31 3.15
N ASN A 83 8.70 8.49 3.92
CA ASN A 83 9.54 7.41 4.44
C ASN A 83 9.22 7.04 5.90
N VAL A 84 7.93 6.80 6.19
CA VAL A 84 7.46 6.35 7.51
C VAL A 84 6.65 5.05 7.41
N PRO A 85 6.61 4.19 8.44
CA PRO A 85 5.79 2.97 8.43
C PRO A 85 4.30 3.26 8.17
N LEU A 86 3.60 2.37 7.45
CA LEU A 86 2.16 2.50 7.22
C LEU A 86 1.35 2.53 8.52
N SER A 87 1.81 1.82 9.54
CA SER A 87 1.21 1.83 10.89
C SER A 87 1.28 3.20 11.56
N SER A 88 2.36 3.97 11.33
CA SER A 88 2.47 5.36 11.81
C SER A 88 1.48 6.26 11.08
N ILE A 89 1.30 6.07 9.77
CA ILE A 89 0.33 6.82 8.98
C ILE A 89 -1.10 6.54 9.46
N LEU A 90 -1.43 5.28 9.76
CA LEU A 90 -2.75 4.92 10.31
C LEU A 90 -3.06 5.69 11.60
N LYS A 91 -2.09 5.81 12.51
CA LYS A 91 -2.24 6.59 13.75
C LYS A 91 -2.51 8.06 13.46
N CYS A 92 -1.85 8.65 12.47
CA CYS A 92 -2.09 10.04 12.07
C CYS A 92 -3.47 10.25 11.43
N VAL A 93 -3.88 9.37 10.51
CA VAL A 93 -5.16 9.47 9.78
C VAL A 93 -6.38 9.34 10.71
N LEU A 94 -6.22 8.71 11.88
CA LEU A 94 -7.32 8.44 12.81
C LEU A 94 -7.32 9.33 14.06
N ASN A 95 -6.26 10.12 14.27
CA ASN A 95 -6.17 11.11 15.34
C ASN A 95 -6.45 12.55 14.84
N GLY A 96 -6.74 12.72 13.55
CA GLY A 96 -7.12 13.99 12.92
C GLY A 96 -8.61 14.08 12.66
#